data_AF-A0A8D2CZA1-F1
#
_entry.id   AF-A0A8D2CZA1-F1
#
_cell.length_a   1.000
_cell.length_b   1.000
_cell.length_c   1.000
_cell.angle_alpha   90.00
_cell.angle_beta   90.00
_cell.angle_gamma   90.00
#
_symmetry.space_group_name_H-M   'P 1'
#
loop_
_entity.id
_entity.type
_entity.pdbx_description
1 polymer ?
#
loop_
_entity_poly.entity_id
_entity_poly.type
_entity_poly.pdbx_seq_one_letter_code
_entity_poly.pdbx_strand_id
1 'polypeptide(L)'
;MVLIRWLGRHSFCLSRRRRALLLKLMAVTLASLLFCEFLIYYLVIFWCRWPEVGAPARGKREPVLKALFLADTHLLGEITGHWLDKLRREWQMERSFQTALWLLQPEVVFILGDVFDEGKWSSSKAWEEDVARFRKMFRHPPHMQLKVVAGNHDIGFHYQMSMYRVRRFEEVFSSDRLFSWKGVNFVMVNSVALEGDGCGICSQVEAELVEVSRKLNCSREHYPLYRASDANCSGEDAAPPEERNIPFQEKYDVLSREASQKLLWWFRPRLILSGHTHSACEVLHGGSVPEISVPSFSWRNRNNPSFILGSLTSRDYALSKCFLPLEGTVLSTYCGAAGLLVVLTLTGVGRLASPFPSAWTRLRVHRAR
;
A
#
# COMPACT_ATOMS: atom_id res chain seq x y z
N MET A 1 -4.35 59.35 -35.61
CA MET A 1 -5.39 58.41 -35.09
C MET A 1 -5.21 56.94 -35.52
N VAL A 2 -4.73 56.63 -36.73
CA VAL A 2 -4.59 55.23 -37.21
C VAL A 2 -3.51 54.43 -36.46
N LEU A 3 -2.37 55.05 -36.15
CA LEU A 3 -1.25 54.41 -35.45
C LEU A 3 -1.61 54.00 -34.01
N ILE A 4 -2.38 54.84 -33.30
CA ILE A 4 -2.85 54.58 -31.92
C ILE A 4 -3.87 53.43 -31.88
N ARG A 5 -4.80 53.39 -32.85
CA ARG A 5 -5.75 52.26 -33.00
C ARG A 5 -5.06 50.95 -33.39
N TRP A 6 -3.98 51.01 -34.17
CA TRP A 6 -3.17 49.85 -34.55
C TRP A 6 -2.36 49.31 -33.37
N LEU A 7 -1.67 50.17 -32.62
CA LEU A 7 -0.94 49.84 -31.40
C LEU A 7 -1.87 49.23 -30.33
N GLY A 8 -3.09 49.78 -30.16
CA GLY A 8 -4.11 49.25 -29.24
C GLY A 8 -4.66 47.88 -29.65
N ARG A 9 -4.83 47.60 -30.95
CA ARG A 9 -5.22 46.27 -31.45
C ARG A 9 -4.08 45.25 -31.32
N HIS A 10 -2.84 45.67 -31.53
CA HIS A 10 -1.66 44.83 -31.41
C HIS A 10 -1.40 44.41 -29.94
N SER A 11 -1.50 45.36 -29.00
CA SER A 11 -1.38 45.10 -27.56
C SER A 11 -2.53 44.21 -27.03
N PHE A 12 -3.76 44.42 -27.52
CA PHE A 12 -4.90 43.56 -27.19
C PHE A 12 -4.72 42.11 -27.71
N CYS A 13 -4.22 41.93 -28.93
CA CYS A 13 -3.95 40.61 -29.51
C CYS A 13 -2.80 39.89 -28.77
N LEU A 14 -1.73 40.62 -28.43
CA LEU A 14 -0.60 40.09 -27.65
C LEU A 14 -1.05 39.67 -26.23
N SER A 15 -1.90 40.48 -25.58
CA SER A 15 -2.50 40.17 -24.28
C SER A 15 -3.41 38.94 -24.33
N ARG A 16 -4.20 38.79 -25.40
CA ARG A 16 -5.06 37.59 -25.60
C ARG A 16 -4.23 36.33 -25.85
N ARG A 17 -3.14 36.41 -26.62
CA ARG A 17 -2.22 35.28 -26.87
C ARG A 17 -1.47 34.86 -25.61
N ARG A 18 -0.97 35.82 -24.81
CA ARG A 18 -0.35 35.55 -23.49
C ARG A 18 -1.34 34.90 -22.53
N ARG A 19 -2.58 35.41 -22.44
CA ARG A 19 -3.64 34.79 -21.63
C ARG A 19 -3.94 33.36 -22.08
N ALA A 20 -4.06 33.11 -23.38
CA ALA A 20 -4.29 31.76 -23.91
C ALA A 20 -3.14 30.79 -23.60
N LEU A 21 -1.89 31.24 -23.68
CA LEU A 21 -0.72 30.44 -23.30
C LEU A 21 -0.76 30.10 -21.80
N LEU A 22 -0.97 31.09 -20.94
CA LEU A 22 -1.08 30.88 -19.49
C LEU A 22 -2.20 29.89 -19.14
N LEU A 23 -3.38 30.01 -19.76
CA LEU A 23 -4.48 29.07 -19.55
C LEU A 23 -4.12 27.64 -19.95
N LYS A 24 -3.37 27.45 -21.05
CA LYS A 24 -2.91 26.11 -21.47
C LYS A 24 -1.89 25.53 -20.48
N LEU A 25 -0.93 26.33 -20.02
CA LEU A 25 0.06 25.89 -19.03
C LEU A 25 -0.64 25.49 -17.73
N MET A 26 -1.55 26.33 -17.24
CA MET A 26 -2.36 26.03 -16.06
C MET A 26 -3.19 24.76 -16.24
N ALA A 27 -3.84 24.59 -17.40
CA ALA A 27 -4.65 23.40 -17.68
C ALA A 27 -3.82 22.12 -17.67
N VAL A 28 -2.63 22.12 -18.30
CA VAL A 28 -1.73 20.95 -18.30
C VAL A 28 -1.24 20.62 -16.90
N THR A 29 -0.81 21.63 -16.12
CA THR A 29 -0.35 21.42 -14.74
C THR A 29 -1.47 20.86 -13.87
N LEU A 30 -2.67 21.47 -13.91
CA LEU A 30 -3.82 21.02 -13.12
C LEU A 30 -4.29 19.63 -13.54
N ALA A 31 -4.34 19.33 -14.84
CA ALA A 31 -4.71 18.00 -15.31
C ALA A 31 -3.71 16.93 -14.86
N SER A 32 -2.41 17.25 -14.89
CA SER A 32 -1.35 16.33 -14.46
C SER A 32 -1.43 16.06 -12.96
N LEU A 33 -1.59 17.11 -12.14
CA LEU A 33 -1.78 16.97 -10.69
C LEU A 33 -3.05 16.18 -10.37
N LEU A 34 -4.18 16.50 -11.02
CA LEU A 34 -5.45 15.79 -10.80
C LEU A 34 -5.34 14.31 -11.19
N PHE A 35 -4.65 14.01 -12.28
CA PHE A 35 -4.45 12.63 -12.71
C PHE A 35 -3.54 11.87 -11.74
N CYS A 36 -2.33 12.37 -11.50
CA CYS A 36 -1.29 11.70 -10.73
C CYS A 36 -1.59 11.62 -9.22
N GLU A 37 -2.22 12.64 -8.64
CA GLU A 37 -2.48 12.70 -7.19
C GLU A 37 -3.86 12.19 -6.80
N PHE A 38 -4.77 11.95 -7.75
CA PHE A 38 -6.13 11.56 -7.45
C PHE A 38 -6.71 10.51 -8.40
N LEU A 39 -6.88 10.80 -9.69
CA LEU A 39 -7.64 9.91 -10.60
C LEU A 39 -6.97 8.55 -10.82
N ILE A 40 -5.64 8.48 -10.85
CA ILE A 40 -4.92 7.23 -11.13
C ILE A 40 -5.26 6.13 -10.11
N TYR A 41 -5.45 6.48 -8.83
CA TYR A 41 -5.83 5.53 -7.79
C TYR A 41 -7.21 4.92 -8.05
N TYR A 42 -8.18 5.74 -8.46
CA TYR A 42 -9.51 5.26 -8.83
C TYR A 42 -9.44 4.39 -10.07
N LEU A 43 -8.70 4.80 -11.09
CA LEU A 43 -8.59 4.04 -12.33
C LEU A 43 -7.99 2.66 -12.10
N VAL A 44 -6.94 2.54 -11.27
CA VAL A 44 -6.30 1.26 -11.00
C VAL A 44 -7.16 0.38 -10.08
N ILE A 45 -7.68 0.93 -8.98
CA ILE A 45 -8.43 0.15 -7.98
C ILE A 45 -9.83 -0.24 -8.48
N PHE A 46 -10.44 0.51 -9.39
CA PHE A 46 -11.76 0.22 -9.95
C PHE A 46 -11.86 -1.16 -10.62
N TRP A 47 -10.76 -1.69 -11.13
CA TRP A 47 -10.72 -3.02 -11.76
C TRP A 47 -10.67 -4.17 -10.76
N CYS A 48 -10.46 -3.89 -9.48
CA CYS A 48 -10.38 -4.92 -8.45
C CYS A 48 -11.78 -5.42 -8.07
N ARG A 49 -11.91 -6.74 -7.98
CA ARG A 49 -13.18 -7.42 -7.68
C ARG A 49 -13.00 -8.34 -6.49
N TRP A 50 -14.04 -8.42 -5.68
CA TRP A 50 -14.12 -9.44 -4.63
C TRP A 50 -14.15 -10.82 -5.29
N PRO A 51 -13.29 -11.76 -4.87
CA PRO A 51 -13.29 -13.11 -5.42
C PRO A 51 -14.53 -13.88 -4.95
N GLU A 52 -15.02 -14.81 -5.76
CA GLU A 52 -16.17 -15.64 -5.40
C GLU A 52 -15.70 -16.89 -4.62
N VAL A 53 -16.34 -17.15 -3.48
CA VAL A 53 -16.14 -18.40 -2.72
C VAL A 53 -17.05 -19.47 -3.31
N GLY A 54 -16.57 -20.72 -3.37
CA GLY A 54 -17.30 -21.84 -4.01
C GLY A 54 -18.75 -21.99 -3.53
N ALA A 55 -19.63 -22.44 -4.43
CA ALA A 55 -21.06 -22.57 -4.15
C ALA A 55 -21.32 -23.55 -2.98
N PRO A 56 -22.21 -23.22 -2.03
CA PRO A 56 -22.48 -24.08 -0.89
C PRO A 56 -23.12 -25.39 -1.33
N ALA A 57 -22.55 -26.53 -0.92
CA ALA A 57 -23.02 -27.88 -1.24
C ALA A 57 -24.45 -28.21 -0.74
N ARG A 58 -25.12 -27.31 0.01
CA ARG A 58 -26.42 -27.59 0.68
C ARG A 58 -27.42 -26.43 0.72
N GLY A 59 -27.40 -25.50 -0.24
CA GLY A 59 -28.50 -24.54 -0.46
C GLY A 59 -28.73 -23.46 0.63
N LYS A 60 -28.01 -23.47 1.75
CA LYS A 60 -27.94 -22.33 2.69
C LYS A 60 -26.78 -21.41 2.29
N ARG A 61 -27.08 -20.15 1.96
CA ARG A 61 -26.07 -19.09 1.75
C ARG A 61 -25.39 -18.80 3.10
N GLU A 62 -24.15 -19.24 3.26
CA GLU A 62 -23.32 -18.80 4.39
C GLU A 62 -22.98 -17.31 4.24
N PRO A 63 -22.91 -16.54 5.35
CA PRO A 63 -22.51 -15.14 5.27
C PRO A 63 -21.06 -15.04 4.80
N VAL A 64 -20.86 -14.34 3.69
CA VAL A 64 -19.51 -14.03 3.19
C VAL A 64 -19.00 -12.78 3.90
N LEU A 65 -17.81 -12.88 4.48
CA LEU A 65 -17.02 -11.80 5.03
C LEU A 65 -16.09 -11.25 3.95
N LYS A 66 -16.17 -9.95 3.71
CA LYS A 66 -15.24 -9.23 2.83
C LYS A 66 -14.13 -8.58 3.65
N ALA A 67 -12.92 -9.13 3.56
CA ALA A 67 -11.75 -8.64 4.29
C ALA A 67 -10.66 -8.12 3.33
N LEU A 68 -10.06 -7.00 3.71
CA LEU A 68 -8.90 -6.41 3.02
C LEU A 68 -7.64 -6.68 3.84
N PHE A 69 -6.55 -7.10 3.21
CA PHE A 69 -5.27 -7.36 3.88
C PHE A 69 -4.17 -6.51 3.27
N LEU A 70 -3.53 -5.71 4.11
CA LEU A 70 -2.40 -4.82 3.81
C LEU A 70 -1.18 -5.30 4.61
N ALA A 71 0.02 -4.97 4.16
CA ALA A 71 1.25 -5.21 4.92
C ALA A 71 2.26 -4.08 4.69
N ASP A 72 3.22 -3.96 5.62
CA ASP A 72 4.43 -3.18 5.49
C ASP A 72 4.16 -1.75 5.00
N THR A 73 3.37 -1.00 5.76
CA THR A 73 3.06 0.40 5.42
C THR A 73 4.27 1.31 5.63
N HIS A 74 5.16 0.98 6.57
CA HIS A 74 6.39 1.71 6.88
C HIS A 74 6.19 3.23 6.92
N LEU A 75 5.35 3.70 7.84
CA LEU A 75 5.22 5.13 8.12
C LEU A 75 6.59 5.67 8.55
N LEU A 76 7.12 6.63 7.77
CA LEU A 76 8.43 7.21 8.03
C LEU A 76 8.43 7.99 9.35
N GLY A 77 9.38 7.64 10.20
CA GLY A 77 9.60 8.29 11.49
C GLY A 77 10.42 9.59 11.40
N GLU A 78 10.80 10.11 12.56
CA GLU A 78 11.54 11.37 12.72
C GLU A 78 13.05 11.21 12.49
N ILE A 79 13.60 10.02 12.72
CA ILE A 79 15.05 9.80 12.88
C ILE A 79 15.74 9.73 11.51
N THR A 80 15.22 8.90 10.61
CA THR A 80 15.79 8.62 9.28
C THR A 80 14.88 9.09 8.15
N GLY A 81 13.64 9.46 8.45
CA GLY A 81 12.65 9.86 7.47
C GLY A 81 12.89 11.23 6.83
N HIS A 82 13.11 11.28 5.51
CA HIS A 82 13.18 12.53 4.77
C HIS A 82 11.78 13.13 4.54
N TRP A 83 11.59 14.43 4.79
CA TRP A 83 10.27 15.09 4.77
C TRP A 83 9.53 14.96 3.42
N LEU A 84 10.25 15.04 2.29
CA LEU A 84 9.64 14.92 0.97
C LEU A 84 9.22 13.47 0.68
N ASP A 85 10.01 12.51 1.15
CA ASP A 85 9.69 11.10 1.00
C ASP A 85 8.45 10.77 1.83
N LYS A 86 8.46 11.19 3.10
CA LYS A 86 7.32 11.13 4.00
C LYS A 86 6.05 11.70 3.37
N LEU A 87 6.11 12.93 2.85
CA LEU A 87 4.97 13.55 2.16
C LEU A 87 4.46 12.68 1.00
N ARG A 88 5.36 12.13 0.17
CA ARG A 88 4.99 11.37 -1.02
C ARG A 88 4.40 10.00 -0.68
N ARG A 89 5.04 9.25 0.22
CA ARG A 89 4.59 7.89 0.62
C ARG A 89 3.32 7.94 1.43
N GLU A 90 3.22 8.87 2.40
CA GLU A 90 2.01 9.04 3.20
C GLU A 90 0.82 9.49 2.34
N TRP A 91 1.04 10.41 1.39
CA TRP A 91 -0.01 10.78 0.44
C TRP A 91 -0.48 9.59 -0.39
N GLN A 92 0.45 8.78 -0.91
CA GLN A 92 0.08 7.58 -1.67
C GLN A 92 -0.73 6.60 -0.84
N MET A 93 -0.29 6.29 0.37
CA MET A 93 -0.98 5.34 1.23
C MET A 93 -2.38 5.85 1.59
N GLU A 94 -2.51 7.13 1.97
CA GLU A 94 -3.81 7.74 2.26
C GLU A 94 -4.74 7.67 1.03
N ARG A 95 -4.27 8.09 -0.15
CA ARG A 95 -5.09 8.05 -1.37
C ARG A 95 -5.49 6.63 -1.74
N SER A 96 -4.57 5.68 -1.66
CA SER A 96 -4.81 4.27 -1.98
C SER A 96 -5.84 3.67 -1.03
N PHE A 97 -5.66 3.87 0.28
CA PHE A 97 -6.53 3.31 1.31
C PHE A 97 -7.94 3.91 1.24
N GLN A 98 -8.06 5.25 1.18
CA GLN A 98 -9.35 5.91 1.12
C GLN A 98 -10.12 5.55 -0.17
N THR A 99 -9.41 5.39 -1.30
CA THR A 99 -10.03 4.95 -2.57
C THR A 99 -10.47 3.50 -2.51
N ALA A 100 -9.66 2.61 -1.92
CA ALA A 100 -10.03 1.20 -1.73
C ALA A 100 -11.26 1.06 -0.83
N LEU A 101 -11.32 1.79 0.30
CA LEU A 101 -12.51 1.79 1.15
C LEU A 101 -13.75 2.28 0.39
N TRP A 102 -13.62 3.39 -0.35
CA TRP A 102 -14.72 3.95 -1.12
C TRP A 102 -15.27 2.97 -2.15
N LEU A 103 -14.42 2.37 -2.98
CA LEU A 103 -14.82 1.52 -4.10
C LEU A 103 -15.19 0.10 -3.68
N LEU A 104 -14.48 -0.48 -2.70
CA LEU A 104 -14.57 -1.90 -2.38
C LEU A 104 -15.43 -2.18 -1.15
N GLN A 105 -15.61 -1.20 -0.26
CA GLN A 105 -16.44 -1.28 0.95
C GLN A 105 -16.19 -2.58 1.75
N PRO A 106 -14.94 -2.85 2.20
CA PRO A 106 -14.64 -4.01 3.03
C PRO A 106 -15.33 -3.90 4.40
N GLU A 107 -15.59 -5.02 5.04
CA GLU A 107 -16.13 -5.05 6.41
C GLU A 107 -15.02 -5.03 7.47
N VAL A 108 -13.88 -5.63 7.13
CA VAL A 108 -12.70 -5.72 7.99
C VAL A 108 -11.46 -5.43 7.17
N VAL A 109 -10.52 -4.69 7.75
CA VAL A 109 -9.18 -4.49 7.22
C VAL A 109 -8.17 -5.04 8.21
N PHE A 110 -7.19 -5.78 7.71
CA PHE A 110 -6.03 -6.24 8.45
C PHE A 110 -4.76 -5.54 7.94
N ILE A 111 -3.89 -5.09 8.85
CA ILE A 111 -2.53 -4.64 8.54
C ILE A 111 -1.53 -5.60 9.18
N LEU A 112 -0.73 -6.26 8.36
CA LEU A 112 0.12 -7.39 8.72
C LEU A 112 1.55 -6.97 9.11
N GLY A 113 1.66 -6.07 10.08
CA GLY A 113 2.95 -5.65 10.63
C GLY A 113 3.61 -4.50 9.89
N ASP A 114 4.72 -4.05 10.49
CA ASP A 114 5.58 -2.95 10.06
C ASP A 114 4.77 -1.72 9.66
N VAL A 115 3.92 -1.30 10.60
CA VAL A 115 3.10 -0.11 10.44
C VAL A 115 3.98 1.12 10.41
N PHE A 116 4.88 1.22 11.39
CA PHE A 116 5.85 2.30 11.54
C PHE A 116 7.25 1.81 11.20
N ASP A 117 8.01 2.61 10.46
CA ASP A 117 9.38 2.25 10.07
C ASP A 117 10.36 2.34 11.25
N GLU A 118 10.08 3.22 12.20
CA GLU A 118 10.98 3.53 13.32
C GLU A 118 10.32 3.32 14.68
N GLY A 119 9.21 2.57 14.73
CA GLY A 119 8.47 2.29 15.96
C GLY A 119 9.41 1.92 17.10
N LYS A 120 10.28 0.92 16.92
CA LYS A 120 11.27 0.46 17.90
C LYS A 120 12.25 1.52 18.42
N TRP A 121 12.52 2.58 17.65
CA TRP A 121 13.44 3.66 18.00
C TRP A 121 12.74 4.95 18.42
N SER A 122 11.43 5.08 18.18
CA SER A 122 10.66 6.29 18.47
C SER A 122 10.65 6.68 19.95
N SER A 123 10.83 7.97 20.21
CA SER A 123 10.50 8.60 21.50
C SER A 123 8.98 8.54 21.75
N SER A 124 8.51 8.75 22.97
CA SER A 124 7.06 8.80 23.27
C SER A 124 6.33 9.86 22.45
N LYS A 125 6.96 11.03 22.26
CA LYS A 125 6.39 12.11 21.45
C LYS A 125 6.32 11.74 19.97
N ALA A 126 7.42 11.22 19.40
CA ALA A 126 7.44 10.79 18.01
C ALA A 126 6.42 9.68 17.74
N TRP A 127 6.28 8.73 18.68
CA TRP A 127 5.25 7.68 18.64
C TRP A 127 3.82 8.26 18.57
N GLU A 128 3.48 9.22 19.43
CA GLU A 128 2.17 9.87 19.43
C GLU A 128 1.89 10.61 18.10
N GLU A 129 2.89 11.31 17.56
CA GLU A 129 2.79 11.99 16.27
C GLU A 129 2.62 10.99 15.12
N ASP A 130 3.34 9.88 15.14
CA ASP A 130 3.24 8.80 14.15
C ASP A 130 1.87 8.13 14.21
N VAL A 131 1.36 7.83 15.41
CA VAL A 131 0.00 7.29 15.64
C VAL A 131 -1.07 8.26 15.16
N ALA A 132 -0.91 9.56 15.40
CA ALA A 132 -1.86 10.57 14.92
C ALA A 132 -1.92 10.59 13.38
N ARG A 133 -0.78 10.51 12.70
CA ARG A 133 -0.72 10.41 11.23
C ARG A 133 -1.33 9.10 10.73
N PHE A 134 -1.03 7.98 11.37
CA PHE A 134 -1.66 6.69 11.07
C PHE A 134 -3.18 6.79 11.12
N ARG A 135 -3.74 7.30 12.23
CA ARG A 135 -5.20 7.44 12.41
C ARG A 135 -5.84 8.33 11.36
N LYS A 136 -5.13 9.37 10.91
CA LYS A 136 -5.59 10.25 9.84
C LYS A 136 -5.63 9.53 8.49
N MET A 137 -4.55 8.84 8.12
CA MET A 137 -4.44 8.19 6.81
C MET A 137 -5.36 6.98 6.68
N PHE A 138 -5.39 6.15 7.73
CA PHE A 138 -6.19 4.93 7.82
C PHE A 138 -7.56 5.15 8.48
N ARG A 139 -8.08 6.38 8.40
CA ARG A 139 -9.43 6.71 8.88
C ARG A 139 -10.47 5.85 8.15
N HIS A 140 -11.43 5.33 8.90
CA HIS A 140 -12.44 4.40 8.40
C HIS A 140 -13.77 4.62 9.12
N PRO A 141 -14.90 4.18 8.51
CA PRO A 141 -16.20 4.26 9.16
C PRO A 141 -16.27 3.46 10.47
N PRO A 142 -17.04 3.88 11.48
CA PRO A 142 -17.11 3.19 12.78
C PRO A 142 -17.60 1.73 12.74
N HIS A 143 -18.33 1.35 11.68
CA HIS A 143 -18.83 -0.01 11.51
C HIS A 143 -17.79 -0.98 10.92
N MET A 144 -16.72 -0.45 10.32
CA MET A 144 -15.62 -1.25 9.77
C MET A 144 -14.63 -1.58 10.87
N GLN A 145 -14.16 -2.82 10.94
CA GLN A 145 -13.11 -3.21 11.88
C GLN A 145 -11.73 -3.03 11.24
N LEU A 146 -10.79 -2.41 11.95
CA LEU A 146 -9.38 -2.39 11.60
C LEU A 146 -8.60 -3.20 12.62
N LYS A 147 -7.88 -4.22 12.18
CA LYS A 147 -7.03 -5.09 13.01
C LYS A 147 -5.60 -5.01 12.54
N VAL A 148 -4.67 -4.89 13.47
CA VAL A 148 -3.25 -4.66 13.16
C VAL A 148 -2.43 -5.61 14.01
N VAL A 149 -1.48 -6.30 13.39
CA VAL A 149 -0.46 -7.09 14.10
C VAL A 149 0.86 -6.34 14.09
N ALA A 150 1.70 -6.57 15.10
CA ALA A 150 3.00 -5.91 15.22
C ALA A 150 4.05 -6.58 14.31
N GLY A 151 4.91 -5.76 13.70
CA GLY A 151 6.14 -6.20 13.04
C GLY A 151 7.41 -5.81 13.81
N ASN A 152 8.57 -6.15 13.24
CA ASN A 152 9.86 -5.91 13.86
C ASN A 152 10.22 -4.43 13.88
N HIS A 153 9.75 -3.62 12.92
CA HIS A 153 9.93 -2.18 12.93
C HIS A 153 9.09 -1.48 14.00
N ASP A 154 7.92 -2.03 14.33
CA ASP A 154 7.01 -1.45 15.32
C ASP A 154 7.54 -1.57 16.75
N ILE A 155 7.93 -2.79 17.15
CA ILE A 155 8.24 -3.13 18.54
C ILE A 155 9.66 -3.65 18.77
N GLY A 156 10.42 -3.87 17.69
CA GLY A 156 11.75 -4.47 17.73
C GLY A 156 11.69 -5.99 17.66
N PHE A 157 12.84 -6.60 17.37
CA PHE A 157 13.00 -8.04 17.35
C PHE A 157 14.03 -8.49 18.40
N HIS A 158 13.72 -9.58 19.10
CA HIS A 158 14.57 -10.17 20.16
C HIS A 158 15.08 -9.12 21.17
N TYR A 159 16.39 -8.86 21.27
CA TYR A 159 16.98 -7.90 22.22
C TYR A 159 16.53 -6.45 22.01
N GLN A 160 16.01 -6.09 20.83
CA GLN A 160 15.44 -4.77 20.57
C GLN A 160 13.99 -4.65 21.04
N MET A 161 13.33 -5.76 21.37
CA MET A 161 11.96 -5.76 21.87
C MET A 161 11.93 -5.43 23.37
N SER A 162 10.89 -4.73 23.82
CA SER A 162 10.68 -4.47 25.25
C SER A 162 9.20 -4.44 25.61
N MET A 163 8.87 -4.73 26.86
CA MET A 163 7.49 -4.69 27.36
C MET A 163 6.83 -3.32 27.16
N TYR A 164 7.61 -2.24 27.28
CA TYR A 164 7.13 -0.89 27.01
C TYR A 164 6.66 -0.74 25.56
N ARG A 165 7.47 -1.20 24.59
CA ARG A 165 7.16 -1.12 23.15
C ARG A 165 5.95 -1.98 22.79
N VAL A 166 5.86 -3.19 23.33
CA VAL A 166 4.72 -4.09 23.12
C VAL A 166 3.44 -3.45 23.66
N ARG A 167 3.44 -3.00 24.92
CA ARG A 167 2.25 -2.42 25.56
C ARG A 167 1.75 -1.17 24.85
N ARG A 168 2.62 -0.22 24.52
CA ARG A 168 2.18 1.00 23.81
C ARG A 168 1.62 0.70 22.42
N PHE A 169 2.09 -0.36 21.76
CA PHE A 169 1.55 -0.79 20.47
C PHE A 169 0.14 -1.38 20.66
N GLU A 170 -0.01 -2.29 21.61
CA GLU A 170 -1.29 -2.93 21.93
C GLU A 170 -2.35 -1.95 22.47
N GLU A 171 -1.93 -0.88 23.16
CA GLU A 171 -2.82 0.22 23.58
C GLU A 171 -3.45 0.96 22.38
N VAL A 172 -2.75 1.01 21.24
CA VAL A 172 -3.24 1.67 20.02
C VAL A 172 -4.04 0.70 19.15
N PHE A 173 -3.61 -0.55 19.03
CA PHE A 173 -4.08 -1.51 18.02
C PHE A 173 -4.87 -2.71 18.54
N SER A 174 -5.11 -2.79 19.86
CA SER A 174 -5.65 -3.93 20.59
C SER A 174 -4.65 -5.09 20.75
N SER A 175 -4.77 -5.81 21.86
CA SER A 175 -4.02 -7.04 22.17
C SER A 175 -4.80 -8.32 21.83
N ASP A 176 -5.98 -8.21 21.22
CA ASP A 176 -6.81 -9.38 20.88
C ASP A 176 -6.00 -10.39 20.07
N ARG A 177 -5.89 -11.63 20.56
CA ARG A 177 -5.25 -12.74 19.81
C ARG A 177 -6.24 -13.50 18.95
N LEU A 178 -7.53 -13.44 19.28
CA LEU A 178 -8.62 -14.09 18.55
C LEU A 178 -9.68 -13.05 18.20
N PHE A 179 -9.91 -12.87 16.90
CA PHE A 179 -11.02 -12.07 16.40
C PHE A 179 -11.97 -12.97 15.62
N SER A 180 -13.26 -12.94 15.96
CA SER A 180 -14.28 -13.75 15.31
C SER A 180 -15.32 -12.84 14.67
N TRP A 181 -15.58 -13.02 13.37
CA TRP A 181 -16.56 -12.22 12.63
C TRP A 181 -17.24 -13.05 11.57
N LYS A 182 -18.57 -12.99 11.48
CA LYS A 182 -19.39 -13.80 10.55
C LYS A 182 -19.05 -15.30 10.54
N GLY A 183 -18.68 -15.86 11.70
CA GLY A 183 -18.31 -17.27 11.82
C GLY A 183 -16.91 -17.61 11.29
N VAL A 184 -16.09 -16.61 10.97
CA VAL A 184 -14.68 -16.74 10.61
C VAL A 184 -13.82 -16.36 11.82
N ASN A 185 -12.90 -17.25 12.20
CA ASN A 185 -11.94 -17.03 13.28
C ASN A 185 -10.60 -16.59 12.70
N PHE A 186 -10.06 -15.49 13.21
CA PHE A 186 -8.74 -14.97 12.89
C PHE A 186 -7.88 -15.04 14.14
N VAL A 187 -6.74 -15.72 14.04
CA VAL A 187 -5.73 -15.74 15.10
C VAL A 187 -4.65 -14.73 14.72
N MET A 188 -4.55 -13.65 15.49
CA MET A 188 -3.56 -12.59 15.30
C MET A 188 -2.31 -12.95 16.07
N VAL A 189 -1.23 -13.18 15.34
CA VAL A 189 0.03 -13.67 15.88
C VAL A 189 1.08 -12.57 15.83
N ASN A 190 1.60 -12.19 16.99
CA ASN A 190 2.80 -11.36 17.08
C ASN A 190 4.02 -12.26 16.87
N SER A 191 4.41 -12.47 15.62
CA SER A 191 5.49 -13.40 15.25
C SER A 191 6.85 -12.95 15.78
N VAL A 192 7.11 -11.65 15.90
CA VAL A 192 8.38 -11.13 16.44
C VAL A 192 8.54 -11.38 17.94
N ALA A 193 7.46 -11.82 18.60
CA ALA A 193 7.47 -12.34 19.97
C ALA A 193 7.39 -13.88 20.03
N LEU A 194 7.69 -14.60 18.95
CA LEU A 194 7.70 -16.07 18.89
C LEU A 194 9.07 -16.62 18.47
N GLU A 195 10.10 -16.16 19.17
CA GLU A 195 11.49 -16.54 18.89
C GLU A 195 11.82 -17.98 19.34
N GLY A 196 11.07 -18.50 20.32
CA GLY A 196 11.29 -19.84 20.89
C GLY A 196 12.54 -19.95 21.77
N ASP A 197 13.13 -18.81 22.16
CA ASP A 197 14.26 -18.69 23.08
C ASP A 197 13.83 -18.65 24.57
N GLY A 198 12.52 -18.72 24.84
CA GLY A 198 11.97 -18.67 26.19
C GLY A 198 12.07 -17.27 26.82
N CYS A 199 12.23 -16.20 26.02
CA CYS A 199 12.21 -14.84 26.55
C CYS A 199 10.89 -14.57 27.31
N GLY A 200 10.90 -13.67 28.30
CA GLY A 200 9.71 -13.43 29.14
C GLY A 200 8.48 -13.00 28.34
N ILE A 201 8.67 -12.13 27.34
CA ILE A 201 7.62 -11.70 26.39
C ILE A 201 7.15 -12.89 25.56
N CYS A 202 8.11 -13.67 25.06
CA CYS A 202 7.87 -14.78 24.15
C CYS A 202 7.06 -15.89 24.81
N SER A 203 7.42 -16.23 26.05
CA SER A 203 6.73 -17.22 26.86
C SER A 203 5.29 -16.81 27.17
N GLN A 204 5.04 -15.50 27.39
CA GLN A 204 3.69 -14.98 27.60
C GLN A 204 2.83 -15.11 26.33
N VAL A 205 3.38 -14.71 25.17
CA VAL A 205 2.68 -14.82 23.88
C VAL A 205 2.38 -16.28 23.53
N GLU A 206 3.34 -17.19 23.75
CA GLU A 206 3.11 -18.63 23.56
C GLU A 206 1.96 -19.14 24.46
N ALA A 207 1.93 -18.77 25.73
CA ALA A 207 0.87 -19.18 26.66
C ALA A 207 -0.51 -18.65 26.25
N GLU A 208 -0.60 -17.39 25.79
CA GLU A 208 -1.82 -16.80 25.26
C GLU A 208 -2.33 -17.57 24.03
N LEU A 209 -1.44 -17.96 23.11
CA LEU A 209 -1.80 -18.73 21.92
C LEU A 209 -2.25 -20.15 22.26
N VAL A 210 -1.61 -20.82 23.23
CA VAL A 210 -2.06 -22.12 23.74
C VAL A 210 -3.48 -22.03 24.31
N GLU A 211 -3.80 -20.95 25.03
CA GLU A 211 -5.15 -20.74 25.56
C GLU A 211 -6.19 -20.51 24.44
N VAL A 212 -5.83 -19.76 23.39
CA VAL A 212 -6.69 -19.61 22.20
C VAL A 212 -6.89 -20.95 21.50
N SER A 213 -5.84 -21.76 21.37
CA SER A 213 -5.91 -23.10 20.78
C SER A 213 -6.88 -24.02 21.54
N ARG A 214 -6.85 -23.98 22.89
CA ARG A 214 -7.82 -24.70 23.73
C ARG A 214 -9.24 -24.21 23.51
N LYS A 215 -9.46 -22.90 23.45
CA LYS A 215 -10.80 -22.32 23.19
C LYS A 215 -11.37 -22.75 21.85
N LEU A 216 -10.52 -22.96 20.85
CA LEU A 216 -10.91 -23.44 19.53
C LEU A 216 -10.97 -24.98 19.42
N ASN A 217 -10.67 -25.72 20.49
CA ASN A 217 -10.60 -27.18 20.54
C ASN A 217 -9.65 -27.81 19.49
N CYS A 218 -8.51 -27.16 19.23
CA CYS A 218 -7.52 -27.64 18.28
C CYS A 218 -6.48 -28.56 18.97
N SER A 219 -6.24 -29.81 18.48
CA SER A 219 -4.93 -30.54 18.46
C SER A 219 -5.01 -32.10 18.34
N ARG A 220 -4.19 -32.69 17.43
CA ARG A 220 -3.38 -33.95 17.55
C ARG A 220 -2.68 -34.37 16.22
N GLU A 221 -1.35 -34.18 16.16
CA GLU A 221 -0.31 -34.84 15.31
C GLU A 221 0.12 -34.29 13.90
N HIS A 222 1.46 -34.30 13.73
CA HIS A 222 2.49 -34.29 12.63
C HIS A 222 2.87 -33.06 11.70
N TYR A 223 3.99 -32.35 12.04
CA TYR A 223 5.15 -31.73 11.28
C TYR A 223 4.98 -30.68 10.08
N PRO A 224 5.92 -29.72 9.81
CA PRO A 224 5.66 -28.24 9.89
C PRO A 224 6.30 -27.22 8.88
N LEU A 225 6.00 -25.91 9.06
CA LEU A 225 6.49 -24.66 8.42
C LEU A 225 7.97 -24.29 8.70
N TYR A 226 8.67 -23.86 7.66
CA TYR A 226 9.97 -23.17 7.58
C TYR A 226 10.21 -23.05 6.08
N ARG A 227 10.87 -22.00 5.60
CA ARG A 227 11.37 -21.97 4.22
C ARG A 227 12.77 -21.38 4.16
N ALA A 228 13.61 -22.00 3.34
CA ALA A 228 15.01 -21.62 3.21
C ALA A 228 15.20 -20.28 2.48
N SER A 229 14.27 -19.91 1.60
CA SER A 229 14.28 -18.66 0.82
C SER A 229 12.95 -18.46 0.09
N ASP A 230 12.85 -17.38 -0.68
CA ASP A 230 11.76 -17.13 -1.62
C ASP A 230 11.94 -17.84 -2.99
N ALA A 231 12.90 -18.76 -3.15
CA ALA A 231 13.23 -19.37 -4.44
C ALA A 231 12.05 -20.11 -5.10
N ASN A 232 11.17 -20.69 -4.28
CA ASN A 232 9.97 -21.40 -4.75
C ASN A 232 8.74 -20.50 -4.88
N CYS A 233 8.87 -19.18 -4.65
CA CYS A 233 7.78 -18.23 -4.80
C CYS A 233 7.39 -18.04 -6.26
N SER A 234 6.08 -17.99 -6.51
CA SER A 234 5.50 -17.70 -7.82
C SER A 234 4.66 -16.41 -7.77
N GLY A 235 4.49 -15.73 -8.91
CA GLY A 235 3.72 -14.48 -9.03
C GLY A 235 4.48 -13.35 -9.73
N GLU A 236 3.75 -12.38 -10.29
CA GLU A 236 4.31 -11.22 -11.02
C GLU A 236 5.09 -10.24 -10.10
N ASP A 237 4.75 -10.23 -8.82
CA ASP A 237 5.29 -9.36 -7.78
C ASP A 237 6.16 -10.09 -6.75
N ALA A 238 6.55 -11.32 -7.08
CA ALA A 238 7.62 -12.04 -6.39
C ALA A 238 8.95 -11.29 -6.52
N ALA A 239 9.85 -11.49 -5.54
CA ALA A 239 11.16 -10.87 -5.57
C ALA A 239 11.96 -11.29 -6.83
N PRO A 240 12.83 -10.41 -7.37
CA PRO A 240 13.70 -10.74 -8.50
C PRO A 240 14.54 -12.00 -8.25
N PRO A 241 14.99 -12.73 -9.28
CA PRO A 241 15.82 -13.93 -9.13
C PRO A 241 17.04 -13.76 -8.22
N GLU A 242 17.64 -12.57 -8.22
CA GLU A 242 18.81 -12.22 -7.44
C GLU A 242 18.50 -12.13 -5.94
N GLU A 243 17.29 -11.69 -5.59
CA GLU A 243 16.82 -11.50 -4.20
C GLU A 243 16.14 -12.77 -3.66
N ARG A 244 15.30 -13.43 -4.46
CA ARG A 244 14.54 -14.60 -3.98
C ARG A 244 15.40 -15.82 -3.65
N ASN A 245 16.62 -15.89 -4.20
CA ASN A 245 17.57 -16.97 -3.92
C ASN A 245 18.44 -16.71 -2.69
N ILE A 246 18.33 -15.53 -2.06
CA ILE A 246 19.05 -15.22 -0.82
C ILE A 246 18.47 -16.10 0.29
N PRO A 247 19.31 -16.89 0.99
CA PRO A 247 18.84 -17.70 2.11
C PRO A 247 18.32 -16.82 3.24
N PHE A 248 17.13 -17.12 3.73
CA PHE A 248 16.60 -16.48 4.92
C PHE A 248 17.38 -16.93 6.16
N GLN A 249 17.74 -15.95 6.98
CA GLN A 249 18.20 -16.17 8.33
C GLN A 249 16.99 -16.43 9.22
N GLU A 250 16.90 -17.66 9.74
CA GLU A 250 15.94 -17.97 10.81
C GLU A 250 16.11 -16.98 11.95
N LYS A 251 14.99 -16.63 12.59
CA LYS A 251 14.96 -15.67 13.70
C LYS A 251 15.37 -14.27 13.27
N TYR A 252 15.29 -13.95 11.99
CA TYR A 252 15.48 -12.59 11.52
C TYR A 252 14.54 -12.32 10.36
N ASP A 253 14.69 -13.09 9.28
CA ASP A 253 13.90 -12.97 8.06
C ASP A 253 12.61 -13.83 8.14
N VAL A 254 12.65 -14.90 8.93
CA VAL A 254 11.52 -15.84 9.15
C VAL A 254 11.51 -16.35 10.59
N LEU A 255 10.36 -16.83 11.06
CA LEU A 255 10.24 -17.52 12.34
C LEU A 255 11.14 -18.76 12.39
N SER A 256 11.57 -19.14 13.61
CA SER A 256 12.27 -20.41 13.81
C SER A 256 11.41 -21.57 13.34
N ARG A 257 12.08 -22.64 12.90
CA ARG A 257 11.41 -23.87 12.52
C ARG A 257 10.48 -24.34 13.64
N GLU A 258 10.92 -24.34 14.90
CA GLU A 258 10.16 -24.76 16.09
C GLU A 258 8.87 -23.94 16.30
N ALA A 259 8.97 -22.61 16.30
CA ALA A 259 7.83 -21.72 16.51
C ALA A 259 6.75 -21.91 15.43
N SER A 260 7.21 -22.07 14.19
CA SER A 260 6.33 -22.28 13.05
C SER A 260 5.60 -23.64 13.14
N GLN A 261 6.24 -24.70 13.66
CA GLN A 261 5.56 -25.98 13.92
C GLN A 261 4.48 -25.85 14.99
N LYS A 262 4.79 -25.13 16.08
CA LYS A 262 3.85 -24.92 17.19
C LYS A 262 2.56 -24.27 16.69
N LEU A 263 2.66 -23.22 15.86
CA LEU A 263 1.50 -22.51 15.32
C LEU A 263 0.60 -23.42 14.47
N LEU A 264 1.16 -24.22 13.56
CA LEU A 264 0.36 -25.19 12.77
C LEU A 264 -0.31 -26.22 13.66
N TRP A 265 0.42 -26.73 14.64
CA TRP A 265 -0.10 -27.74 15.55
C TRP A 265 -1.24 -27.19 16.42
N TRP A 266 -1.06 -25.98 16.95
CA TRP A 266 -2.05 -25.30 17.78
C TRP A 266 -3.31 -24.92 17.02
N PHE A 267 -3.23 -24.55 15.75
CA PHE A 267 -4.38 -23.92 15.08
C PHE A 267 -4.90 -24.64 13.84
N ARG A 268 -4.07 -25.44 13.15
CA ARG A 268 -4.40 -26.04 11.84
C ARG A 268 -5.10 -25.04 10.90
N PRO A 269 -4.47 -23.87 10.65
CA PRO A 269 -5.11 -22.84 9.86
C PRO A 269 -5.35 -23.36 8.43
N ARG A 270 -6.46 -22.94 7.84
CA ARG A 270 -6.75 -23.18 6.41
C ARG A 270 -6.01 -22.21 5.48
N LEU A 271 -5.52 -21.10 6.03
CA LEU A 271 -4.81 -20.04 5.33
C LEU A 271 -3.95 -19.28 6.33
N ILE A 272 -2.71 -18.98 5.95
CA ILE A 272 -1.81 -18.09 6.67
C ILE A 272 -1.60 -16.85 5.79
N LEU A 273 -1.68 -15.66 6.38
CA LEU A 273 -1.35 -14.40 5.73
C LEU A 273 -0.24 -13.73 6.52
N SER A 274 0.86 -13.42 5.85
CA SER A 274 2.06 -12.80 6.44
C SER A 274 2.46 -11.52 5.68
N GLY A 275 3.48 -10.81 6.15
CA GLY A 275 4.04 -9.61 5.52
C GLY A 275 5.57 -9.67 5.55
N HIS A 276 6.23 -8.57 5.89
CA HIS A 276 7.66 -8.44 6.21
C HIS A 276 8.63 -8.47 5.02
N THR A 277 8.49 -9.39 4.06
CA THR A 277 9.46 -9.47 2.94
C THR A 277 9.27 -8.36 1.90
N HIS A 278 8.23 -7.52 2.06
CA HIS A 278 7.73 -6.54 1.09
C HIS A 278 7.29 -7.13 -0.26
N SER A 279 7.54 -8.43 -0.47
CA SER A 279 7.33 -9.18 -1.70
C SER A 279 6.23 -10.20 -1.54
N ALA A 280 5.46 -10.41 -2.59
CA ALA A 280 4.45 -11.45 -2.51
C ALA A 280 5.11 -12.81 -2.65
N CYS A 281 4.67 -13.74 -1.82
CA CYS A 281 5.00 -15.13 -2.01
C CYS A 281 3.84 -16.01 -1.60
N GLU A 282 3.67 -17.10 -2.33
CA GLU A 282 2.79 -18.20 -1.96
C GLU A 282 3.64 -19.43 -1.66
N VAL A 283 3.45 -20.01 -0.48
CA VAL A 283 4.13 -21.24 -0.05
C VAL A 283 3.11 -22.20 0.53
N LEU A 284 3.29 -23.49 0.25
CA LEU A 284 2.44 -24.54 0.80
C LEU A 284 3.17 -25.29 1.91
N HIS A 285 2.66 -25.18 3.14
CA HIS A 285 3.25 -25.81 4.32
C HIS A 285 2.62 -27.16 4.62
N GLY A 286 3.46 -28.15 4.94
CA GLY A 286 3.01 -29.52 5.20
C GLY A 286 2.16 -30.13 4.07
N GLY A 287 2.30 -29.61 2.84
CA GLY A 287 1.52 -30.03 1.67
C GLY A 287 0.03 -29.68 1.70
N SER A 288 -0.46 -28.89 2.66
CA SER A 288 -1.90 -28.65 2.84
C SER A 288 -2.30 -27.26 3.33
N VAL A 289 -1.38 -26.48 3.92
CA VAL A 289 -1.68 -25.16 4.48
C VAL A 289 -1.00 -24.07 3.65
N PRO A 290 -1.74 -23.31 2.82
CA PRO A 290 -1.16 -22.22 2.06
C PRO A 290 -0.85 -21.03 2.97
N GLU A 291 0.33 -20.47 2.80
CA GLU A 291 0.74 -19.17 3.30
C GLU A 291 0.89 -18.21 2.13
N ILE A 292 0.33 -17.02 2.28
CA ILE A 292 0.53 -15.93 1.33
C ILE A 292 1.13 -14.74 2.07
N SER A 293 2.35 -14.38 1.69
CA SER A 293 2.98 -13.12 2.09
C SER A 293 2.35 -12.00 1.27
N VAL A 294 1.72 -11.06 1.97
CA VAL A 294 1.15 -9.85 1.41
C VAL A 294 2.30 -8.87 1.16
N PRO A 295 2.45 -8.35 -0.06
CA PRO A 295 3.51 -7.39 -0.37
C PRO A 295 3.24 -6.04 0.29
N SER A 296 4.28 -5.20 0.32
CA SER A 296 4.17 -3.86 0.90
C SER A 296 3.11 -3.02 0.18
N PHE A 297 2.34 -2.30 0.98
CA PHE A 297 1.35 -1.32 0.53
C PHE A 297 1.98 0.04 0.13
N SER A 298 3.27 0.22 0.40
CA SER A 298 3.98 1.50 0.27
C SER A 298 4.91 1.52 -0.94
N TRP A 299 4.91 2.63 -1.68
CA TRP A 299 5.93 2.86 -2.71
C TRP A 299 7.36 2.91 -2.15
N ARG A 300 7.53 3.03 -0.83
CA ARG A 300 8.86 3.12 -0.21
C ARG A 300 9.65 1.83 -0.42
N ASN A 301 8.95 0.71 -0.41
CA ASN A 301 9.53 -0.63 -0.42
C ASN A 301 9.50 -1.23 -1.83
N ARG A 302 8.57 -0.79 -2.69
CA ARG A 302 8.46 -1.30 -4.07
C ARG A 302 7.74 -0.37 -5.03
N ASN A 303 8.06 -0.46 -6.32
CA ASN A 303 7.40 0.32 -7.37
C ASN A 303 5.94 -0.09 -7.64
N ASN A 304 5.59 -1.37 -7.42
CA ASN A 304 4.27 -1.96 -7.68
C ASN A 304 3.57 -2.49 -6.42
N PRO A 305 3.22 -1.63 -5.44
CA PRO A 305 2.57 -2.07 -4.22
C PRO A 305 1.19 -2.66 -4.51
N SER A 306 0.72 -3.54 -3.63
CA SER A 306 -0.58 -4.19 -3.80
C SER A 306 -1.19 -4.56 -2.45
N PHE A 307 -2.44 -5.02 -2.48
CA PHE A 307 -3.14 -5.57 -1.33
C PHE A 307 -3.95 -6.80 -1.72
N ILE A 308 -4.40 -7.57 -0.73
CA ILE A 308 -5.23 -8.77 -0.97
C ILE A 308 -6.67 -8.50 -0.54
N LEU A 309 -7.60 -8.91 -1.40
CA LEU A 309 -9.02 -9.02 -1.10
C LEU A 309 -9.34 -10.47 -0.78
N GLY A 310 -9.99 -10.69 0.36
CA GLY A 310 -10.49 -12.00 0.75
C GLY A 310 -12.01 -12.00 0.90
N SER A 311 -12.64 -12.97 0.24
CA SER A 311 -14.01 -13.37 0.53
C SER A 311 -13.93 -14.63 1.38
N LEU A 312 -14.40 -14.57 2.62
CA LEU A 312 -14.25 -15.66 3.59
C LEU A 312 -15.61 -16.13 4.11
N THR A 313 -15.76 -17.43 4.26
CA THR A 313 -16.89 -18.09 4.95
C THR A 313 -16.35 -18.90 6.12
N SER A 314 -17.23 -19.55 6.89
CA SER A 314 -16.81 -20.40 8.01
C SER A 314 -15.96 -21.61 7.56
N ARG A 315 -16.09 -22.02 6.28
CA ARG A 315 -15.47 -23.24 5.74
C ARG A 315 -14.44 -22.99 4.66
N ASP A 316 -14.71 -22.01 3.80
CA ASP A 316 -13.95 -21.79 2.57
C ASP A 316 -13.58 -20.30 2.41
N TYR A 317 -12.62 -20.03 1.54
CA TYR A 317 -12.17 -18.68 1.24
C TYR A 317 -11.73 -18.57 -0.22
N ALA A 318 -11.76 -17.35 -0.75
CA ALA A 318 -11.17 -17.02 -2.03
C ALA A 318 -10.40 -15.70 -1.88
N LEU A 319 -9.25 -15.62 -2.55
CA LEU A 319 -8.38 -14.45 -2.51
C LEU A 319 -8.17 -13.89 -3.91
N SER A 320 -8.06 -12.57 -4.02
CA SER A 320 -7.63 -11.90 -5.23
C SER A 320 -6.71 -10.75 -4.86
N LYS A 321 -5.62 -10.60 -5.61
CA LYS A 321 -4.68 -9.50 -5.45
C LYS A 321 -5.13 -8.28 -6.25
N CYS A 322 -4.91 -7.10 -5.69
CA CYS A 322 -5.20 -5.81 -6.32
C CYS A 322 -3.96 -4.92 -6.27
N PHE A 323 -3.40 -4.59 -7.44
CA PHE A 323 -2.28 -3.67 -7.54
C PHE A 323 -2.71 -2.22 -7.32
N LEU A 324 -1.77 -1.41 -6.84
CA LEU A 324 -1.87 0.04 -6.77
C LEU A 324 -1.11 0.67 -7.95
N PRO A 325 -1.32 1.97 -8.22
CA PRO A 325 -0.57 2.65 -9.28
C PRO A 325 0.94 2.49 -9.11
N LEU A 326 1.67 2.33 -10.22
CA LEU A 326 3.13 2.26 -10.19
C LEU A 326 3.72 3.65 -9.92
N GLU A 327 4.71 3.75 -9.04
CA GLU A 327 5.40 5.02 -8.79
C GLU A 327 6.03 5.55 -10.09
N GLY A 328 6.72 4.67 -10.82
CA GLY A 328 7.34 5.00 -12.09
C GLY A 328 6.36 5.49 -13.15
N THR A 329 5.10 5.04 -13.13
CA THR A 329 4.07 5.57 -14.05
C THR A 329 3.70 7.00 -13.69
N VAL A 330 3.57 7.31 -12.39
CA VAL A 330 3.29 8.67 -11.94
C VAL A 330 4.45 9.61 -12.25
N LEU A 331 5.68 9.20 -11.94
CA LEU A 331 6.88 9.98 -12.24
C LEU A 331 7.05 10.21 -13.76
N SER A 332 6.88 9.16 -14.57
CA SER A 332 6.94 9.28 -16.03
C SER A 332 5.87 10.22 -16.58
N THR A 333 4.67 10.20 -16.00
CA THR A 333 3.58 11.12 -16.38
C THR A 333 3.94 12.57 -16.05
N TYR A 334 4.53 12.82 -14.88
CA TYR A 334 5.02 14.15 -14.52
C TYR A 334 6.14 14.64 -15.44
N CYS A 335 7.11 13.78 -15.77
CA CYS A 335 8.17 14.11 -16.72
C CYS A 335 7.61 14.45 -18.12
N GLY A 336 6.64 13.67 -18.61
CA GLY A 336 5.95 13.95 -19.87
C GLY A 336 5.19 15.29 -19.85
N ALA A 337 4.49 15.59 -18.76
CA ALA A 337 3.81 16.86 -18.58
C ALA A 337 4.78 18.05 -18.54
N ALA A 338 5.91 17.92 -17.83
CA ALA A 338 6.95 18.93 -17.79
C ALA A 338 7.54 19.19 -19.20
N GLY A 339 7.81 18.14 -19.98
CA GLY A 339 8.22 18.24 -21.37
C GLY A 339 7.20 18.99 -22.23
N LEU A 340 5.91 18.67 -22.08
CA LEU A 340 4.82 19.36 -22.79
C LEU A 340 4.75 20.85 -22.41
N LEU A 341 4.93 21.19 -21.12
CA LEU A 341 4.97 22.58 -20.66
C LEU A 341 6.13 23.35 -21.31
N VAL A 342 7.32 22.75 -21.42
CA VAL A 342 8.47 23.35 -22.11
C VAL A 342 8.18 23.59 -23.60
N VAL A 343 7.57 22.61 -24.28
CA VAL A 343 7.18 22.79 -25.70
C VAL A 343 6.15 23.92 -25.85
N LEU A 344 5.16 23.99 -24.96
CA LEU A 344 4.14 25.04 -24.99
C LEU A 344 4.73 26.43 -24.73
N THR A 345 5.68 26.56 -23.80
CA THR A 345 6.34 27.84 -23.55
C THR A 345 7.20 28.28 -24.73
N LEU A 346 8.03 27.39 -25.28
CA LEU A 346 8.89 27.70 -26.44
C LEU A 346 8.07 28.08 -27.68
N THR A 347 7.05 27.29 -28.02
CA THR A 347 6.18 27.57 -29.17
C THR A 347 5.30 28.81 -28.94
N GLY A 348 4.87 29.05 -27.71
CA GLY A 348 4.12 30.22 -27.31
C GLY A 348 4.94 31.52 -27.41
N VAL A 349 6.19 31.49 -26.94
CA VAL A 349 7.14 32.62 -27.03
C VAL A 349 7.52 32.90 -28.47
N GLY A 350 7.82 31.88 -29.29
CA GLY A 350 8.10 32.08 -30.73
C GLY A 350 6.93 32.73 -31.51
N ARG A 351 5.69 32.40 -31.15
CA ARG A 351 4.48 33.02 -31.71
C ARG A 351 4.18 34.42 -31.16
N LEU A 352 4.73 34.78 -30.01
CA LEU A 352 4.67 36.13 -29.44
C LEU A 352 5.77 37.04 -29.99
N ALA A 353 6.92 36.46 -30.35
CA ALA A 353 8.09 37.16 -30.89
C ALA A 353 8.01 37.45 -32.41
N SER A 354 7.09 36.81 -33.15
CA SER A 354 6.90 37.06 -34.59
C SER A 354 6.10 38.35 -34.86
N PRO A 355 6.71 39.46 -35.35
CA PRO A 355 6.02 40.73 -35.56
C PRO A 355 5.52 40.95 -37.00
N PHE A 356 5.76 40.02 -37.95
CA PHE A 356 5.50 40.28 -39.36
C PHE A 356 4.12 39.80 -39.82
N PRO A 357 3.19 40.70 -40.21
CA PRO A 357 2.35 40.39 -41.36
C PRO A 357 3.26 40.44 -42.59
N SER A 358 3.30 39.35 -43.35
CA SER A 358 3.93 39.32 -44.66
C SER A 358 3.39 40.46 -45.51
N ALA A 359 4.22 41.49 -45.73
CA ALA A 359 3.93 42.63 -46.60
C ALA A 359 3.96 42.25 -48.10
N TRP A 360 3.62 41.01 -48.45
CA TRP A 360 3.71 40.47 -49.82
C TRP A 360 2.38 40.45 -50.58
N THR A 361 1.27 40.89 -49.97
CA THR A 361 -0.06 40.89 -50.61
C THR A 361 -0.53 42.25 -51.13
N ARG A 362 0.36 43.24 -51.33
CA ARG A 362 0.02 44.55 -51.93
C ARG A 362 0.94 45.01 -53.06
N LEU A 363 1.36 44.10 -53.95
CA LEU A 363 2.10 44.48 -55.17
C LEU A 363 1.48 43.92 -56.47
N ARG A 364 0.17 43.67 -56.51
CA ARG A 364 -0.54 43.23 -57.74
C ARG A 364 -1.63 44.15 -58.29
N VAL A 365 -1.75 45.40 -57.83
CA VAL A 365 -2.83 46.31 -58.27
C VAL A 365 -2.33 47.60 -58.97
N HIS A 366 -1.03 47.78 -59.17
CA HIS A 366 -0.51 48.92 -59.95
C HIS A 366 0.44 48.48 -61.07
N ARG A 367 -0.11 47.86 -62.11
CA ARG A 367 0.44 47.87 -63.48
C ARG A 367 -0.62 47.34 -64.45
N ALA A 368 -1.53 48.23 -64.84
CA ALA A 368 -2.31 48.16 -66.09
C ALA A 368 -3.04 49.51 -66.23
N ARG A 369 -2.34 50.48 -66.82
CA ARG A 369 -2.94 51.57 -67.59
C ARG A 369 -2.30 51.52 -68.96
#